data_AF-A0A9W8LY17-F1
#
_entry.id   AF-A0A9W8LY17-F1
#
_cell.length_a   1.000
_cell.length_b   1.000
_cell.length_c   1.000
_cell.angle_alpha   90.00
_cell.angle_beta   90.00
_cell.angle_gamma   90.00
#
_symmetry.space_group_name_H-M   'P 1'
#
loop_
_entity.id
_entity.type
_entity.pdbx_description
1 polymer ?
#
loop_
_entity_poly.entity_id
_entity_poly.type
_entity_poly.pdbx_seq_one_letter_code
_entity_poly.pdbx_strand_id
1 'polypeptide(L)'
;QSQDEHQSICKIHPKLAFLIADSHVQIKLCQSLEGNLKRHLADLETTVQVKEQQASDLFQEMATILELLKSREVNEIGSHDNKDGKHTLYDHIDQEAVDALESRVKQYLQQLQHISQTNSEKCTQTLHKINHITIPEAEDISITWEGVQAMGNLIADSQSAVDDISQDLQSVERHCDQLRDTIRDLEVQGGTLSIDDYNVLLHDTDEIPGIIMDLEETLSGVRQRADEINVRHLQYSAFFDESKRRFSAVSQISDISNEYVQTAASGQAQYVALVAALDTALEDMWGLVTWYRQFHSAYDGLIAEVHRRRQAQRDILATVDDMRARLDALHMEELQTRAAFVDKDGPYLPSDLCPFIQDPPSRFVIEEIADAGRFASVQSHETRYMKDTSH
;
A
#
# COMPACT_ATOMS: atom_id res chain seq x y z
N GLN A 1 -39.00 42.72 -21.05
CA GLN A 1 -39.27 42.16 -19.69
C GLN A 1 -39.76 40.71 -19.77
N SER A 2 -41.01 40.42 -20.17
CA SER A 2 -41.49 39.03 -20.31
C SER A 2 -40.65 38.17 -21.29
N GLN A 3 -40.20 38.75 -22.41
CA GLN A 3 -39.32 38.06 -23.37
C GLN A 3 -37.89 37.83 -22.85
N ASP A 4 -37.39 38.71 -21.97
CA ASP A 4 -36.06 38.56 -21.33
C ASP A 4 -36.10 37.48 -20.24
N GLU A 5 -37.21 37.44 -19.49
CA GLU A 5 -37.50 36.40 -18.49
C GLU A 5 -37.64 35.03 -19.16
N HIS A 6 -38.34 34.96 -20.30
CA HIS A 6 -38.45 33.75 -21.11
C HIS A 6 -37.08 33.23 -21.62
N GLN A 7 -36.23 34.11 -22.16
CA GLN A 7 -34.88 33.72 -22.56
C GLN A 7 -34.00 33.27 -21.38
N SER A 8 -34.19 33.86 -20.20
CA SER A 8 -33.51 33.43 -18.98
C SER A 8 -33.94 32.01 -18.57
N ILE A 9 -35.24 31.72 -18.64
CA ILE A 9 -35.81 30.41 -18.30
C ILE A 9 -35.28 29.31 -19.23
N CYS A 10 -35.24 29.54 -20.54
CA CYS A 10 -34.72 28.59 -21.52
C CYS A 10 -33.23 28.28 -21.33
N LYS A 11 -32.45 29.18 -20.72
CA LYS A 11 -31.01 28.96 -20.40
C LYS A 11 -30.78 28.19 -19.12
N ILE A 12 -31.69 28.29 -18.15
CA ILE A 12 -31.58 27.67 -16.83
C ILE A 12 -32.03 26.20 -16.88
N HIS A 13 -33.06 25.90 -17.67
CA HIS A 13 -33.68 24.58 -17.77
C HIS A 13 -32.71 23.42 -18.12
N PRO A 14 -31.88 23.50 -19.18
CA PRO A 14 -30.93 22.42 -19.50
C PRO A 14 -29.84 22.23 -18.43
N LYS A 15 -29.50 23.30 -17.70
CA LYS A 15 -28.49 23.26 -16.64
C LYS A 15 -29.02 22.56 -15.40
N LEU A 16 -30.27 22.80 -15.02
CA LEU A 16 -30.93 22.06 -13.94
C LEU A 16 -30.99 20.57 -14.22
N ALA A 17 -31.32 20.19 -15.46
CA ALA A 17 -31.37 18.80 -15.91
C ALA A 17 -30.07 18.04 -15.59
N PHE A 18 -28.94 18.66 -15.96
CA PHE A 18 -27.61 18.11 -15.70
C PHE A 18 -27.30 18.05 -14.20
N LEU A 19 -27.57 19.12 -13.45
CA LEU A 19 -27.29 19.21 -12.02
C LEU A 19 -28.06 18.18 -11.19
N ILE A 20 -29.32 17.90 -11.54
CA ILE A 20 -30.16 16.90 -10.87
C ILE A 20 -29.57 15.48 -11.05
N ALA A 21 -29.05 15.17 -12.24
CA ALA A 21 -28.45 13.87 -12.51
C ALA A 21 -27.07 13.68 -11.85
N ASP A 22 -26.23 14.73 -11.85
CA ASP A 22 -24.83 14.61 -11.44
C ASP A 22 -24.60 14.84 -9.93
N SER A 23 -25.39 15.73 -9.29
CA SER A 23 -25.16 16.14 -7.88
C SER A 23 -25.13 14.97 -6.90
N HIS A 24 -26.03 14.00 -7.05
CA HIS A 24 -26.09 12.83 -6.16
C HIS A 24 -24.87 11.92 -6.29
N VAL A 25 -24.35 11.77 -7.50
CA VAL A 25 -23.16 10.96 -7.77
C VAL A 25 -21.94 11.63 -7.14
N GLN A 26 -21.80 12.93 -7.32
CA GLN A 26 -20.68 13.71 -6.79
C GLN A 26 -20.67 13.75 -5.25
N ILE A 27 -21.84 13.91 -4.61
CA ILE A 27 -21.94 13.85 -3.14
C ILE A 27 -21.57 12.46 -2.60
N LYS A 28 -22.05 11.38 -3.24
CA LYS A 28 -21.66 10.01 -2.87
C LYS A 28 -20.17 9.77 -3.04
N LEU A 29 -19.57 10.33 -4.09
CA LEU A 29 -18.13 10.24 -4.33
C LEU A 29 -17.34 10.93 -3.20
N CYS A 30 -17.74 12.13 -2.77
CA CYS A 30 -17.14 12.81 -1.62
C CYS A 30 -17.23 11.99 -0.32
N GLN A 31 -18.39 11.38 -0.04
CA GLN A 31 -18.55 10.52 1.14
C GLN A 31 -17.67 9.27 1.07
N SER A 32 -17.57 8.66 -0.11
CA SER A 32 -16.68 7.51 -0.35
C SER A 32 -15.21 7.89 -0.16
N LEU A 33 -14.82 9.07 -0.62
CA LEU A 33 -13.47 9.61 -0.48
C LEU A 33 -13.06 9.78 0.98
N GLU A 34 -13.92 10.36 1.81
CA GLU A 34 -13.69 10.46 3.25
C GLU A 34 -13.47 9.08 3.90
N GLY A 35 -14.31 8.10 3.54
CA GLY A 35 -14.17 6.72 4.00
C GLY A 35 -12.86 6.05 3.53
N ASN A 36 -12.41 6.35 2.31
CA ASN A 36 -11.13 5.86 1.78
C ASN A 36 -9.94 6.49 2.54
N LEU A 37 -9.98 7.79 2.82
CA LEU A 37 -8.92 8.49 3.56
C LEU A 37 -8.77 7.93 4.99
N LYS A 38 -9.90 7.70 5.68
CA LYS A 38 -9.92 7.06 7.01
C LYS A 38 -9.33 5.66 6.98
N ARG A 39 -9.67 4.84 5.97
CA ARG A 39 -9.09 3.51 5.80
C ARG A 39 -7.58 3.55 5.54
N HIS A 40 -7.13 4.46 4.69
CA HIS A 40 -5.70 4.61 4.40
C HIS A 40 -4.88 4.98 5.66
N LEU A 41 -5.43 5.85 6.52
CA LEU A 41 -4.81 6.20 7.80
C LEU A 41 -4.68 4.97 8.72
N ALA A 42 -5.75 4.17 8.84
CA ALA A 42 -5.73 2.96 9.65
C ALA A 42 -4.73 1.90 9.13
N ASP A 43 -4.63 1.72 7.81
CA ASP A 43 -3.69 0.79 7.19
C ASP A 43 -2.23 1.19 7.45
N LEU A 44 -1.93 2.50 7.39
CA LEU A 44 -0.60 3.03 7.63
C LEU A 44 -0.16 2.79 9.09
N GLU A 45 -1.04 3.09 10.04
CA GLU A 45 -0.80 2.85 11.47
C GLU A 45 -0.61 1.36 11.77
N THR A 46 -1.47 0.50 11.20
CA THR A 46 -1.40 -0.96 11.39
C THR A 46 -0.10 -1.52 10.85
N THR A 47 0.34 -1.07 9.67
CA THR A 47 1.59 -1.56 9.06
C THR A 47 2.81 -1.21 9.90
N VAL A 48 2.89 0.03 10.40
CA VAL A 48 3.99 0.47 11.27
C VAL A 48 4.02 -0.34 12.57
N GLN A 49 2.87 -0.52 13.23
CA GLN A 49 2.77 -1.32 14.45
C GLN A 49 3.23 -2.78 14.24
N VAL A 50 2.83 -3.40 13.13
CA VAL A 50 3.25 -4.77 12.80
C VAL A 50 4.78 -4.86 12.63
N LYS A 51 5.38 -3.90 11.91
CA LYS A 51 6.83 -3.89 11.69
C LYS A 51 7.63 -3.61 12.98
N GLU A 52 7.11 -2.74 13.85
CA GLU A 52 7.70 -2.49 15.17
C GLU A 52 7.66 -3.74 16.05
N GLN A 53 6.53 -4.45 16.08
CA GLN A 53 6.40 -5.68 16.84
C GLN A 53 7.37 -6.75 16.33
N GLN A 54 7.46 -6.95 15.01
CA GLN A 54 8.39 -7.89 14.39
C GLN A 54 9.85 -7.60 14.76
N ALA A 55 10.25 -6.32 14.71
CA ALA A 55 11.60 -5.92 15.09
C ALA A 55 11.85 -6.13 16.59
N SER A 56 10.89 -5.80 17.45
CA SER A 56 10.99 -6.02 18.90
C SER A 56 11.18 -7.49 19.24
N ASP A 57 10.40 -8.38 18.61
CA ASP A 57 10.48 -9.82 18.81
C ASP A 57 11.87 -10.35 18.39
N LEU A 58 12.38 -9.90 17.23
CA LEU A 58 13.71 -10.27 16.75
C LEU A 58 14.84 -9.76 17.64
N PHE A 59 14.75 -8.52 18.14
CA PHE A 59 15.73 -7.99 19.09
C PHE A 59 15.74 -8.80 20.40
N GLN A 60 14.57 -9.20 20.88
CA GLN A 60 14.46 -10.05 22.07
C GLN A 60 15.05 -11.45 21.83
N GLU A 61 14.81 -12.06 20.67
CA GLU A 61 15.42 -13.32 20.29
C GLU A 61 16.95 -13.20 20.17
N MET A 62 17.44 -12.11 19.57
CA MET A 62 18.87 -11.83 19.46
C MET A 62 19.51 -11.68 20.84
N ALA A 63 18.91 -10.88 21.73
CA ALA A 63 19.39 -10.73 23.10
C ALA A 63 19.44 -12.08 23.84
N THR A 64 18.43 -12.93 23.64
CA THR A 64 18.37 -14.27 24.25
C THR A 64 19.50 -15.16 23.75
N ILE A 65 19.78 -15.20 22.45
CA ILE A 65 20.87 -16.05 21.92
C ILE A 65 22.25 -15.52 22.32
N LEU A 66 22.44 -14.20 22.37
CA LEU A 66 23.68 -13.61 22.85
C LEU A 66 23.91 -13.92 24.33
N GLU A 67 22.86 -13.89 25.16
CA GLU A 67 22.95 -14.26 26.57
C GLU A 67 23.28 -15.75 26.75
N LEU A 68 22.69 -16.63 25.92
CA LEU A 68 23.07 -18.05 25.90
C LEU A 68 24.56 -18.23 25.57
N LEU A 69 25.08 -17.50 24.58
CA LEU A 69 26.49 -17.55 24.19
C LEU A 69 27.43 -16.99 25.27
N LYS A 70 27.01 -15.97 26.02
CA LYS A 70 27.73 -15.45 27.19
C LYS A 70 27.74 -16.43 28.37
N SER A 71 26.64 -17.16 28.58
CA SER A 71 26.55 -18.14 29.66
C SER A 71 27.39 -19.39 29.41
N ARG A 72 27.80 -19.64 28.16
CA ARG A 72 28.53 -20.84 27.76
C ARG A 72 30.03 -20.62 27.78
N GLU A 73 30.67 -21.17 28.81
CA GLU A 73 32.13 -21.19 28.95
C GLU A 73 32.77 -22.14 27.92
N VAL A 74 33.86 -21.68 27.31
CA VAL A 74 34.66 -22.47 26.37
C VAL A 74 35.67 -23.29 27.16
N ASN A 75 35.32 -24.55 27.44
CA ASN A 75 36.21 -25.46 28.16
C ASN A 75 37.41 -25.82 27.27
N GLU A 76 38.63 -25.64 27.80
CA GLU A 76 39.92 -25.71 27.09
C GLU A 76 40.05 -26.88 26.09
N ILE A 77 39.84 -26.55 24.81
CA ILE A 77 40.26 -27.34 23.67
C ILE A 77 41.72 -26.94 23.37
N GLY A 78 42.65 -27.38 24.24
CA GLY A 78 44.10 -27.22 24.03
C GLY A 78 44.69 -25.95 24.68
N SER A 79 45.35 -26.16 25.82
CA SER A 79 46.02 -25.15 26.66
C SER A 79 47.10 -24.35 25.93
N HIS A 80 47.18 -23.04 26.19
CA HIS A 80 48.43 -22.31 26.49
C HIS A 80 48.13 -20.85 26.91
N ASP A 81 48.65 -20.47 28.08
CA ASP A 81 48.93 -19.10 28.54
C ASP A 81 47.90 -17.99 28.21
N ASN A 82 46.85 -17.84 29.02
CA ASN A 82 46.54 -16.50 29.54
C ASN A 82 45.64 -16.50 30.78
N LYS A 83 45.76 -15.40 31.52
CA LYS A 83 45.30 -15.17 32.90
C LYS A 83 43.79 -14.92 33.02
N ASP A 84 43.19 -15.51 34.05
CA ASP A 84 42.07 -15.01 34.87
C ASP A 84 40.75 -14.56 34.21
N GLY A 85 40.49 -14.87 32.95
CA GLY A 85 39.21 -14.58 32.28
C GLY A 85 38.43 -15.86 31.94
N LYS A 86 37.14 -15.92 32.33
CA LYS A 86 36.21 -16.92 31.81
C LYS A 86 35.95 -16.62 30.33
N HIS A 87 36.58 -17.36 29.42
CA HIS A 87 36.33 -17.24 27.99
C HIS A 87 35.01 -17.89 27.60
N THR A 88 34.17 -17.16 26.86
CA THR A 88 32.82 -17.61 26.49
C THR A 88 32.67 -17.67 24.98
N LEU A 89 31.65 -18.37 24.48
CA LEU A 89 31.39 -18.42 23.03
C LEU A 89 31.13 -17.03 22.43
N TYR A 90 30.66 -16.10 23.28
CA TYR A 90 30.42 -14.72 22.90
C TYR A 90 31.70 -13.97 22.47
N ASP A 91 32.87 -14.31 23.01
CA ASP A 91 34.14 -13.64 22.65
C ASP A 91 34.55 -13.86 21.18
N HIS A 92 33.92 -14.84 20.52
CA HIS A 92 34.15 -15.16 19.11
C HIS A 92 33.15 -14.50 18.16
N ILE A 93 32.28 -13.63 18.68
CA ILE A 93 31.23 -12.95 17.91
C ILE A 93 31.67 -11.53 17.57
N ASP A 94 31.41 -11.11 16.33
CA ASP A 94 31.53 -9.71 15.92
C ASP A 94 30.34 -8.89 16.42
N GLN A 95 30.50 -8.29 17.61
CA GLN A 95 29.47 -7.44 18.21
C GLN A 95 29.23 -6.16 17.41
N GLU A 96 30.25 -5.63 16.73
CA GLU A 96 30.13 -4.40 15.94
C GLU A 96 29.17 -4.60 14.77
N ALA A 97 29.25 -5.77 14.11
CA ALA A 97 28.32 -6.13 13.04
C ALA A 97 26.87 -6.28 13.54
N VAL A 98 26.66 -6.87 14.72
CA VAL A 98 25.33 -7.02 15.34
C VAL A 98 24.74 -5.66 15.70
N ASP A 99 25.52 -4.82 16.39
CA ASP A 99 25.10 -3.49 16.83
C ASP A 99 24.82 -2.56 15.63
N ALA A 100 25.60 -2.67 14.56
CA ALA A 100 25.38 -1.94 13.32
C ALA A 100 24.05 -2.34 12.65
N LEU A 101 23.75 -3.64 12.61
CA LEU A 101 22.49 -4.16 12.06
C LEU A 101 21.28 -3.73 12.89
N GLU A 102 21.37 -3.84 14.21
CA GLU A 102 20.32 -3.38 15.14
C GLU A 102 20.08 -1.87 14.99
N SER A 103 21.16 -1.08 14.92
CA SER A 103 21.07 0.36 14.71
C SER A 103 20.41 0.70 13.37
N ARG A 104 20.73 -0.06 12.31
CA ARG A 104 20.13 0.12 10.98
C ARG A 104 18.62 -0.16 10.99
N VAL A 105 18.18 -1.25 11.62
CA VAL A 105 16.75 -1.56 11.78
C VAL A 105 16.03 -0.45 12.57
N LYS A 106 16.62 0.01 13.68
CA LYS A 106 16.06 1.12 14.46
C LYS A 106 15.96 2.42 13.67
N GLN A 107 16.97 2.75 12.86
CA GLN A 107 16.94 3.92 11.99
C GLN A 107 15.82 3.82 10.94
N TYR A 108 15.64 2.67 10.30
CA TYR A 108 14.54 2.47 9.34
C TYR A 108 13.17 2.56 9.99
N LEU A 109 12.99 2.00 11.19
CA LEU A 109 11.75 2.14 11.96
C LEU A 109 11.46 3.61 12.31
N GLN A 110 12.46 4.37 12.77
CA GLN A 110 12.29 5.79 13.07
C GLN A 110 11.90 6.60 11.84
N GLN A 111 12.53 6.33 10.69
CA GLN A 111 12.18 6.98 9.43
C GLN A 111 10.75 6.61 8.99
N LEU A 112 10.36 5.34 9.18
CA LEU A 112 9.04 4.83 8.80
C LEU A 112 7.95 5.45 9.67
N GLN A 113 8.17 5.52 10.98
CA GLN A 113 7.34 6.24 11.93
C GLN A 113 7.21 7.71 11.54
N HIS A 114 8.31 8.38 11.18
CA HIS A 114 8.29 9.79 10.81
C HIS A 114 7.46 10.05 9.54
N ILE A 115 7.65 9.23 8.49
CA ILE A 115 6.84 9.33 7.26
C ILE A 115 5.37 9.03 7.55
N SER A 116 5.10 7.99 8.34
CA SER A 116 3.75 7.59 8.73
C SER A 116 3.04 8.70 9.51
N GLN A 117 3.69 9.25 10.54
CA GLN A 117 3.17 10.35 11.34
C GLN A 117 2.92 11.59 10.49
N THR A 118 3.88 11.98 9.63
CA THR A 118 3.71 13.13 8.73
C THR A 118 2.51 12.95 7.80
N ASN A 119 2.33 11.75 7.24
CA ASN A 119 1.19 11.45 6.37
C ASN A 119 -0.13 11.40 7.16
N SER A 120 -0.15 10.83 8.36
CA SER A 120 -1.31 10.79 9.25
C SER A 120 -1.74 12.20 9.68
N GLU A 121 -0.79 13.07 10.04
CA GLU A 121 -1.04 14.48 10.36
C GLU A 121 -1.64 15.23 9.17
N LYS A 122 -1.06 15.07 7.97
CA LYS A 122 -1.60 15.67 6.74
C LYS A 122 -3.00 15.15 6.40
N CYS A 123 -3.24 13.85 6.55
CA CYS A 123 -4.54 13.23 6.32
C CYS A 123 -5.58 13.78 7.31
N THR A 124 -5.23 13.87 8.59
CA THR A 124 -6.09 14.42 9.64
C THR A 124 -6.41 15.90 9.38
N GLN A 125 -5.41 16.70 8.99
CA GLN A 125 -5.62 18.10 8.60
C GLN A 125 -6.54 18.21 7.37
N THR A 126 -6.38 17.32 6.39
CA THR A 126 -7.23 17.28 5.19
C THR A 126 -8.67 16.92 5.55
N LEU A 127 -8.87 15.88 6.36
CA LEU A 127 -10.19 15.50 6.88
C LEU A 127 -10.83 16.64 7.68
N HIS A 128 -10.05 17.36 8.49
CA HIS A 128 -10.53 18.53 9.21
C HIS A 128 -10.98 19.64 8.24
N LYS A 129 -10.18 19.96 7.21
CA LYS A 129 -10.56 20.92 6.16
C LYS A 129 -11.85 20.49 5.44
N ILE A 130 -12.00 19.21 5.12
CA ILE A 130 -13.21 18.64 4.48
C ILE A 130 -14.42 18.77 5.41
N ASN A 131 -14.27 18.45 6.69
CA ASN A 131 -15.36 18.52 7.68
C ASN A 131 -15.85 19.96 7.94
N HIS A 132 -15.00 20.98 7.71
CA HIS A 132 -15.41 22.38 7.77
C HIS A 132 -16.26 22.83 6.57
N ILE A 133 -16.25 22.06 5.48
CA ILE A 133 -17.08 22.35 4.32
C ILE A 133 -18.49 21.83 4.59
N THR A 134 -19.39 22.74 4.98
CA THR A 134 -20.81 22.42 5.11
C THR A 134 -21.42 22.26 3.73
N ILE A 135 -21.85 21.05 3.39
CA ILE A 135 -22.73 20.80 2.24
C ILE A 135 -24.14 21.15 2.70
N PRO A 136 -24.80 22.18 2.14
CA PRO A 136 -26.16 22.53 2.54
C PRO A 136 -27.10 21.34 2.35
N GLU A 137 -27.93 21.06 3.35
CA GLU A 137 -28.95 20.01 3.26
C GLU A 137 -29.97 20.33 2.15
N ALA A 138 -30.58 19.28 1.60
CA ALA A 138 -31.69 19.42 0.69
C ALA A 138 -32.90 20.01 1.43
N GLU A 139 -33.15 21.31 1.23
CA GLU A 139 -34.52 21.83 1.41
C GLU A 139 -35.47 20.99 0.55
N ASP A 140 -36.70 20.78 1.03
CA ASP A 140 -37.76 19.94 0.42
C ASP A 140 -38.23 20.42 -0.97
N ILE A 141 -37.52 21.37 -1.60
CA ILE A 141 -37.77 21.82 -2.98
C ILE A 141 -37.34 20.70 -3.94
N SER A 142 -38.19 19.68 -4.06
CA SER A 142 -38.03 18.56 -4.97
C SER A 142 -38.41 18.97 -6.39
N ILE A 143 -37.44 19.44 -7.16
CA ILE A 143 -37.61 19.59 -8.60
C ILE A 143 -37.38 18.24 -9.26
N THR A 144 -38.42 17.71 -9.91
CA THR A 144 -38.32 16.48 -10.70
C THR A 144 -38.03 16.79 -12.16
N TRP A 145 -37.42 15.83 -12.84
CA TRP A 145 -37.24 15.89 -14.30
C TRP A 145 -38.57 16.09 -15.04
N GLU A 146 -39.64 15.46 -14.56
CA GLU A 146 -40.99 15.61 -15.11
C GLU A 146 -41.51 17.05 -14.96
N GLY A 147 -41.27 17.71 -13.82
CA GLY A 147 -41.64 19.11 -13.62
C GLY A 147 -40.87 20.06 -14.56
N VAL A 148 -39.58 19.77 -14.78
CA VAL A 148 -38.73 20.50 -15.73
C VAL A 148 -39.27 20.35 -17.16
N GLN A 149 -39.66 19.15 -17.59
CA GLN A 149 -40.31 18.94 -18.89
C GLN A 149 -41.67 19.65 -19.00
N ALA A 150 -42.51 19.55 -17.97
CA ALA A 150 -43.82 20.20 -17.95
C ALA A 150 -43.71 21.74 -18.10
N MET A 151 -42.68 22.35 -17.51
CA MET A 151 -42.38 23.77 -17.70
C MET A 151 -42.01 24.10 -19.16
N GLY A 152 -41.21 23.24 -19.81
CA GLY A 152 -40.86 23.41 -21.23
C GLY A 152 -42.08 23.38 -22.14
N ASN A 153 -43.04 22.50 -21.85
CA ASN A 153 -44.32 22.45 -22.57
C ASN A 153 -45.15 23.72 -22.32
N LEU A 154 -45.27 24.16 -21.06
CA LEU A 154 -46.02 25.37 -20.69
C LEU A 154 -45.50 26.64 -21.41
N ILE A 155 -44.18 26.73 -21.56
CA ILE A 155 -43.48 27.77 -22.33
C ILE A 155 -43.85 27.70 -23.82
N ALA A 156 -43.81 26.50 -24.41
CA ALA A 156 -44.16 26.30 -25.82
C ALA A 156 -45.63 26.63 -26.09
N ASP A 157 -46.54 26.18 -25.21
CA ASP A 157 -47.97 26.45 -25.30
C ASP A 157 -48.27 27.96 -25.15
N SER A 158 -47.56 28.64 -24.24
CA SER A 158 -47.70 30.09 -24.09
C SER A 158 -47.18 30.85 -25.31
N GLN A 159 -46.13 30.35 -25.98
CA GLN A 159 -45.62 30.96 -27.21
C GLN A 159 -46.61 30.80 -28.36
N SER A 160 -47.17 29.61 -28.54
CA SER A 160 -48.22 29.35 -29.54
C SER A 160 -49.41 30.28 -29.36
N ALA A 161 -49.90 30.44 -28.12
CA ALA A 161 -51.04 31.30 -27.85
C ALA A 161 -50.76 32.80 -28.07
N VAL A 162 -49.51 33.25 -27.93
CA VAL A 162 -49.11 34.62 -28.30
C VAL A 162 -49.08 34.79 -29.81
N ASP A 163 -48.64 33.76 -30.54
CA ASP A 163 -48.66 33.77 -32.00
C ASP A 163 -50.11 33.80 -32.53
N ASP A 164 -51.03 33.06 -31.90
CA ASP A 164 -52.47 33.08 -32.19
C ASP A 164 -53.07 34.47 -31.97
N ILE A 165 -52.83 35.10 -30.80
CA ILE A 165 -53.25 36.48 -30.51
C ILE A 165 -52.71 37.46 -31.57
N SER A 166 -51.46 37.30 -31.98
CA SER A 166 -50.86 38.16 -32.99
C SER A 166 -51.53 37.97 -34.36
N GLN A 167 -51.93 36.75 -34.71
CA GLN A 167 -52.62 36.46 -35.96
C GLN A 167 -54.03 37.07 -35.97
N ASP A 168 -54.77 36.94 -34.87
CA ASP A 168 -56.11 37.48 -34.72
C ASP A 168 -56.12 39.01 -34.74
N LEU A 169 -55.15 39.66 -34.06
CA LEU A 169 -54.98 41.11 -34.12
C LEU A 169 -54.65 41.60 -35.53
N GLN A 170 -53.81 40.88 -36.28
CA GLN A 170 -53.53 41.20 -37.68
C GLN A 170 -54.77 41.03 -38.56
N SER A 171 -55.65 40.07 -38.27
CA SER A 171 -56.92 39.88 -38.98
C SER A 171 -57.84 41.08 -38.76
N VAL A 172 -57.98 41.54 -37.52
CA VAL A 172 -58.78 42.72 -37.17
C VAL A 172 -58.19 44.00 -37.76
N GLU A 173 -56.87 44.16 -37.74
CA GLU A 173 -56.17 45.30 -38.37
C GLU A 173 -56.44 45.34 -39.88
N ARG A 174 -56.33 44.19 -40.56
CA ARG A 174 -56.65 44.08 -42.00
C ARG A 174 -58.09 44.44 -42.31
N HIS A 175 -59.06 43.98 -41.52
CA HIS A 175 -60.46 44.36 -41.70
C HIS A 175 -60.68 45.86 -41.50
N CYS A 176 -60.03 46.45 -40.49
CA CYS A 176 -60.09 47.89 -40.25
C CYS A 176 -59.49 48.70 -41.42
N ASP A 177 -58.41 48.22 -42.02
CA ASP A 177 -57.80 48.82 -43.20
C ASP A 177 -58.70 48.66 -44.43
N GLN A 178 -59.33 47.49 -44.63
CA GLN A 178 -60.32 47.26 -45.70
C GLN A 178 -61.54 48.17 -45.57
N LEU A 179 -62.09 48.36 -44.36
CA LEU A 179 -63.15 49.32 -44.10
C LEU A 179 -62.71 50.76 -44.39
N ARG A 180 -61.48 51.13 -44.01
CA ARG A 180 -60.95 52.47 -44.26
C ARG A 180 -60.78 52.74 -45.75
N ASP A 181 -60.23 51.78 -46.49
CA ASP A 181 -60.02 51.90 -47.93
C ASP A 181 -61.34 51.95 -48.69
N THR A 182 -62.32 51.10 -48.32
CA THR A 182 -63.66 51.11 -48.94
C THR A 182 -64.42 52.40 -48.66
N ILE A 183 -64.37 52.95 -47.44
CA ILE A 183 -64.94 54.27 -47.13
C ILE A 183 -64.30 55.36 -48.00
N ARG A 184 -62.96 55.36 -48.11
CA ARG A 184 -62.23 56.34 -48.91
C ARG A 184 -62.57 56.25 -50.39
N ASP A 185 -62.74 55.05 -50.93
CA ASP A 185 -63.10 54.85 -52.34
C ASP A 185 -64.54 55.30 -52.62
N LEU A 186 -65.47 55.08 -51.69
CA LEU A 186 -66.84 55.58 -51.77
C LEU A 186 -66.90 57.11 -51.72
N GLU A 187 -66.09 57.76 -50.87
CA GLU A 187 -66.03 59.22 -50.73
C GLU A 187 -65.37 59.92 -51.93
N VAL A 188 -64.31 59.34 -52.50
CA VAL A 188 -63.50 59.99 -53.54
C VAL A 188 -64.01 59.69 -54.96
N GLN A 189 -64.48 58.46 -55.22
CA GLN A 189 -64.82 58.03 -56.58
C GLN A 189 -66.33 58.02 -56.87
N GLY A 190 -67.18 58.29 -55.87
CA GLY A 190 -68.63 58.14 -56.03
C GLY A 190 -69.04 56.72 -56.44
N GLY A 191 -68.21 55.73 -56.09
CA GLY A 191 -68.32 54.35 -56.53
C GLY A 191 -69.50 53.63 -55.89
N THR A 192 -70.04 52.64 -56.59
CA THR A 192 -70.99 51.66 -56.04
C THR A 192 -70.22 50.49 -55.44
N LEU A 193 -70.38 50.25 -54.14
CA LEU A 193 -69.85 49.05 -53.48
C LEU A 193 -70.48 47.81 -54.12
N SER A 194 -69.66 46.82 -54.50
CA SER A 194 -70.19 45.53 -54.93
C SER A 194 -70.98 44.89 -53.80
N ILE A 195 -72.10 44.24 -54.12
CA ILE A 195 -72.90 43.51 -53.13
C ILE A 195 -72.04 42.41 -52.47
N ASP A 196 -71.12 41.81 -53.23
CA ASP A 196 -70.22 40.78 -52.70
C ASP A 196 -69.23 41.36 -51.68
N ASP A 197 -68.62 42.51 -51.96
CA ASP A 197 -67.69 43.19 -51.04
C ASP A 197 -68.41 43.71 -49.79
N TYR A 198 -69.65 44.20 -49.94
CA TYR A 198 -70.50 44.59 -48.81
C TYR A 198 -70.83 43.41 -47.91
N ASN A 199 -71.17 42.26 -48.50
CA ASN A 199 -71.50 41.07 -47.74
C ASN A 199 -70.28 40.51 -46.99
N VAL A 200 -69.08 40.57 -47.58
CA VAL A 200 -67.82 40.20 -46.90
C VAL A 200 -67.55 41.14 -45.72
N LEU A 201 -67.62 42.46 -45.92
CA LEU A 201 -67.39 43.42 -44.84
C LEU A 201 -68.42 43.32 -43.72
N LEU A 202 -69.69 43.07 -44.06
CA LEU A 202 -70.75 42.89 -43.08
C LEU A 202 -70.52 41.60 -42.26
N HIS A 203 -70.19 40.51 -42.94
CA HIS A 203 -69.88 39.22 -42.30
C HIS A 203 -68.66 39.34 -41.37
N ASP A 204 -67.56 39.91 -41.84
CA ASP A 204 -66.34 40.09 -41.05
C ASP A 204 -66.60 41.03 -39.85
N THR A 205 -67.48 42.03 -40.01
CA THR A 205 -67.91 42.91 -38.90
C THR A 205 -68.75 42.16 -37.86
N ASP A 206 -69.59 41.21 -38.28
CA ASP A 206 -70.38 40.36 -37.38
C ASP A 206 -69.51 39.32 -36.64
N GLU A 207 -68.36 38.93 -37.21
CA GLU A 207 -67.40 37.99 -36.60
C GLU A 207 -66.46 38.66 -35.57
N ILE A 208 -66.19 39.96 -35.70
CA ILE A 208 -65.28 40.70 -34.80
C ILE A 208 -65.60 40.52 -33.31
N PRO A 209 -66.86 40.61 -32.84
CA PRO A 209 -67.18 40.38 -31.43
C PRO A 209 -66.77 38.98 -30.95
N GLY A 210 -66.86 37.97 -31.83
CA GLY A 210 -66.40 36.60 -31.55
C GLY A 210 -64.87 36.54 -31.45
N ILE A 211 -64.17 37.11 -32.42
CA ILE A 211 -62.70 37.18 -32.43
C ILE A 211 -62.19 37.94 -31.19
N ILE A 212 -62.84 39.02 -30.77
CA ILE A 212 -62.47 39.77 -29.55
C ILE A 212 -62.66 38.91 -28.30
N MET A 213 -63.74 38.13 -28.22
CA MET A 213 -63.98 37.23 -27.10
C MET A 213 -62.90 36.13 -27.03
N ASP A 214 -62.55 35.54 -28.18
CA ASP A 214 -61.49 34.52 -28.28
C ASP A 214 -60.11 35.12 -27.93
N LEU A 215 -59.85 36.37 -28.33
CA LEU A 215 -58.65 37.13 -27.95
C LEU A 215 -58.59 37.37 -26.43
N GLU A 216 -59.70 37.75 -25.80
CA GLU A 216 -59.77 37.97 -24.35
C GLU A 216 -59.55 36.66 -23.58
N GLU A 217 -60.13 35.55 -24.04
CA GLU A 217 -59.93 34.23 -23.46
C GLU A 217 -58.47 33.77 -23.61
N THR A 218 -57.92 33.88 -24.82
CA THR A 218 -56.53 33.50 -25.10
C THR A 218 -55.55 34.35 -24.29
N LEU A 219 -55.80 35.67 -24.17
CA LEU A 219 -55.00 36.58 -23.36
C LEU A 219 -55.06 36.24 -21.86
N SER A 220 -56.25 35.90 -21.35
CA SER A 220 -56.42 35.44 -19.97
C SER A 220 -55.62 34.16 -19.72
N GLY A 221 -55.70 33.19 -20.64
CA GLY A 221 -54.92 31.95 -20.58
C GLY A 221 -53.40 32.18 -20.62
N VAL A 222 -52.92 33.08 -21.50
CA VAL A 222 -51.51 33.48 -21.54
C VAL A 222 -51.05 34.11 -20.23
N ARG A 223 -51.86 34.98 -19.60
CA ARG A 223 -51.54 35.58 -18.30
C ARG A 223 -51.43 34.54 -17.19
N GLN A 224 -52.39 33.62 -17.11
CA GLN A 224 -52.35 32.54 -16.11
C GLN A 224 -51.12 31.65 -16.28
N ARG A 225 -50.79 31.27 -17.53
CA ARG A 225 -49.58 30.50 -17.82
C ARG A 225 -48.32 31.30 -17.48
N ALA A 226 -48.28 32.59 -17.75
CA ALA A 226 -47.15 33.46 -17.40
C ALA A 226 -46.93 33.54 -15.88
N ASP A 227 -48.00 33.64 -15.08
CA ASP A 227 -47.91 33.60 -13.62
C ASP A 227 -47.35 32.27 -13.12
N GLU A 228 -47.84 31.15 -13.67
CA GLU A 228 -47.34 29.81 -13.33
C GLU A 228 -45.86 29.63 -13.73
N ILE A 229 -45.49 30.10 -14.93
CA ILE A 229 -44.12 30.13 -15.42
C ILE A 229 -43.22 30.91 -14.45
N ASN A 230 -43.68 32.07 -13.96
CA ASN A 230 -42.90 32.89 -13.04
C ASN A 230 -42.71 32.22 -11.67
N VAL A 231 -43.76 31.60 -11.11
CA VAL A 231 -43.67 30.84 -9.85
C VAL A 231 -42.67 29.68 -9.98
N ARG A 232 -42.76 28.89 -11.06
CA ARG A 232 -41.83 27.79 -11.32
C ARG A 232 -40.41 28.30 -11.55
N HIS A 233 -40.24 29.43 -12.23
CA HIS A 233 -38.94 30.05 -12.44
C HIS A 233 -38.26 30.43 -11.10
N LEU A 234 -39.00 31.04 -10.18
CA LEU A 234 -38.47 31.39 -8.85
C LEU A 234 -38.03 30.14 -8.07
N GLN A 235 -38.84 29.07 -8.11
CA GLN A 235 -38.49 27.79 -7.51
C GLN A 235 -37.22 27.19 -8.15
N TYR A 236 -37.11 27.24 -9.48
CA TYR A 236 -35.99 26.69 -10.23
C TYR A 236 -34.70 27.50 -10.02
N SER A 237 -34.80 28.83 -9.92
CA SER A 237 -33.68 29.69 -9.60
C SER A 237 -33.15 29.41 -8.19
N ALA A 238 -34.05 29.30 -7.20
CA ALA A 238 -33.67 28.97 -5.82
C ALA A 238 -32.96 27.61 -5.74
N PHE A 239 -33.51 26.58 -6.40
CA PHE A 239 -32.87 25.27 -6.49
C PHE A 239 -31.54 25.29 -7.25
N PHE A 240 -31.44 26.08 -8.32
CA PHE A 240 -30.20 26.21 -9.09
C PHE A 240 -29.10 26.86 -8.26
N ASP A 241 -29.41 27.93 -7.53
CA ASP A 241 -28.47 28.60 -6.64
C ASP A 241 -28.05 27.69 -5.48
N GLU A 242 -28.98 26.91 -4.93
CA GLU A 242 -28.69 25.87 -3.93
C GLU A 242 -27.76 24.78 -4.49
N SER A 243 -28.10 24.24 -5.65
CA SER A 243 -27.28 23.24 -6.35
C SER A 243 -25.88 23.79 -6.64
N LYS A 244 -25.78 25.05 -7.09
CA LYS A 244 -24.50 25.71 -7.34
C LYS A 244 -23.66 25.84 -6.07
N ARG A 245 -24.27 26.15 -4.91
CA ARG A 245 -23.59 26.17 -3.62
C ARG A 245 -23.09 24.77 -3.23
N ARG A 246 -23.89 23.72 -3.40
CA ARG A 246 -23.46 22.32 -3.18
C ARG A 246 -22.31 21.91 -4.10
N PHE A 247 -22.38 22.22 -5.39
CA PHE A 247 -21.30 21.91 -6.33
C PHE A 247 -20.02 22.67 -6.01
N SER A 248 -20.13 23.92 -5.55
CA SER A 248 -18.95 24.66 -5.09
C SER A 248 -18.32 24.00 -3.86
N ALA A 249 -19.12 23.55 -2.90
CA ALA A 249 -18.64 22.79 -1.74
C ALA A 249 -17.94 21.48 -2.18
N VAL A 250 -18.55 20.71 -3.07
CA VAL A 250 -17.95 19.49 -3.62
C VAL A 250 -16.65 19.77 -4.38
N SER A 251 -16.60 20.82 -5.19
CA SER A 251 -15.39 21.23 -5.90
C SER A 251 -14.26 21.55 -4.92
N GLN A 252 -14.56 22.28 -3.84
CA GLN A 252 -13.57 22.58 -2.79
C GLN A 252 -13.05 21.30 -2.11
N ILE A 253 -13.94 20.34 -1.80
CA ILE A 253 -13.56 19.04 -1.25
C ILE A 253 -12.64 18.29 -2.23
N SER A 254 -12.99 18.31 -3.52
CA SER A 254 -12.19 17.69 -4.58
C SER A 254 -10.79 18.30 -4.66
N ASP A 255 -10.68 19.64 -4.66
CA ASP A 255 -9.40 20.34 -4.74
C ASP A 255 -8.50 20.02 -3.54
N ILE A 256 -9.05 20.08 -2.33
CA ILE A 256 -8.35 19.74 -1.08
C ILE A 256 -7.89 18.28 -1.09
N SER A 257 -8.76 17.38 -1.56
CA SER A 257 -8.43 15.96 -1.61
C SER A 257 -7.38 15.65 -2.66
N ASN A 258 -7.40 16.34 -3.81
CA ASN A 258 -6.40 16.19 -4.85
C ASN A 258 -5.03 16.69 -4.38
N GLU A 259 -4.98 17.81 -3.65
CA GLU A 259 -3.75 18.29 -3.00
C GLU A 259 -3.17 17.23 -2.04
N TYR A 260 -4.02 16.60 -1.23
CA TYR A 260 -3.60 15.50 -0.36
C TYR A 260 -3.09 14.29 -1.16
N VAL A 261 -3.82 13.83 -2.18
CA VAL A 261 -3.43 12.67 -2.99
C VAL A 261 -2.09 12.89 -3.67
N GLN A 262 -1.84 14.08 -4.23
CA GLN A 262 -0.54 14.41 -4.83
C GLN A 262 0.58 14.37 -3.79
N THR A 263 0.33 14.92 -2.60
CA THR A 263 1.30 14.91 -1.50
C THR A 263 1.57 13.48 -1.01
N ALA A 264 0.52 12.69 -0.79
CA ALA A 264 0.61 11.30 -0.35
C ALA A 264 1.34 10.44 -1.40
N ALA A 265 1.05 10.62 -2.69
CA ALA A 265 1.72 9.91 -3.78
C ALA A 265 3.24 10.16 -3.79
N SER A 266 3.67 11.41 -3.49
CA SER A 266 5.09 11.74 -3.40
C SER A 266 5.80 11.03 -2.23
N GLY A 267 5.10 10.87 -1.09
CA GLY A 267 5.61 10.12 0.07
C GLY A 267 5.53 8.60 -0.09
N GLN A 268 4.59 8.11 -0.90
CA GLN A 268 4.34 6.67 -1.05
C GLN A 268 5.54 5.92 -1.62
N ALA A 269 6.24 6.49 -2.59
CA ALA A 269 7.44 5.87 -3.16
C ALA A 269 8.54 5.69 -2.10
N GLN A 270 8.74 6.70 -1.25
CA GLN A 270 9.71 6.65 -0.15
C GLN A 270 9.28 5.63 0.91
N TYR A 271 7.98 5.61 1.26
CA TYR A 271 7.41 4.64 2.19
C TYR A 271 7.63 3.19 1.71
N VAL A 272 7.28 2.88 0.46
CA VAL A 272 7.44 1.53 -0.10
C VAL A 272 8.91 1.11 -0.13
N ALA A 273 9.81 2.00 -0.55
CA ALA A 273 11.24 1.72 -0.55
C ALA A 273 11.79 1.45 0.86
N LEU A 274 11.33 2.22 1.85
CA LEU A 274 11.75 2.08 3.23
C LEU A 274 11.23 0.79 3.88
N VAL A 275 9.98 0.41 3.62
CA VAL A 275 9.42 -0.87 4.08
C VAL A 275 10.22 -2.04 3.49
N ALA A 276 10.54 -1.99 2.19
CA ALA A 276 11.37 -3.02 1.56
C ALA A 276 12.77 -3.10 2.18
N ALA A 277 13.42 -1.95 2.43
CA ALA A 277 14.73 -1.90 3.08
C ALA A 277 14.70 -2.43 4.53
N LEU A 278 13.63 -2.12 5.27
CA LEU A 278 13.40 -2.66 6.60
C LEU A 278 13.21 -4.17 6.57
N ASP A 279 12.42 -4.69 5.63
CA ASP A 279 12.20 -6.13 5.49
C ASP A 279 13.50 -6.89 5.22
N THR A 280 14.33 -6.39 4.32
CA THR A 280 15.67 -6.96 4.10
C THR A 280 16.53 -6.93 5.37
N ALA A 281 16.50 -5.83 6.13
CA ALA A 281 17.29 -5.73 7.36
C ALA A 281 16.77 -6.65 8.48
N LEU A 282 15.46 -6.89 8.56
CA LEU A 282 14.85 -7.85 9.48
C LEU A 282 15.18 -9.29 9.09
N GLU A 283 15.17 -9.61 7.79
CA GLU A 283 15.61 -10.90 7.26
C GLU A 283 17.09 -11.17 7.58
N ASP A 284 17.97 -10.19 7.36
CA ASP A 284 19.38 -10.27 7.73
C ASP A 284 19.54 -10.59 9.23
N MET A 285 18.77 -9.91 10.08
CA MET A 285 18.83 -10.10 11.54
C MET A 285 18.33 -11.48 11.95
N TRP A 286 17.23 -11.95 11.37
CA TRP A 286 16.73 -13.30 11.61
C TRP A 286 17.73 -14.37 11.14
N GLY A 287 18.38 -14.16 10.00
CA GLY A 287 19.46 -15.01 9.51
C GLY A 287 20.60 -15.10 10.51
N LEU A 288 20.97 -13.97 11.13
CA LEU A 288 22.02 -13.91 12.14
C LEU A 288 21.63 -14.62 13.45
N VAL A 289 20.38 -14.46 13.92
CA VAL A 289 19.85 -15.23 15.07
C VAL A 289 19.94 -16.73 14.79
N THR A 290 19.51 -17.15 13.60
CA THR A 290 19.55 -18.56 13.18
C THR A 290 20.98 -19.09 13.11
N TRP A 291 21.91 -18.30 12.57
CA TRP A 291 23.32 -18.65 12.52
C TRP A 291 23.92 -18.84 13.91
N TYR A 292 23.65 -17.91 14.85
CA TYR A 292 24.14 -18.03 16.23
C TYR A 292 23.57 -19.24 16.97
N ARG A 293 22.30 -19.61 16.71
CA ARG A 293 21.72 -20.86 17.23
C ARG A 293 22.45 -22.09 16.71
N GLN A 294 22.78 -22.11 15.42
CA GLN A 294 23.55 -23.21 14.82
C GLN A 294 24.98 -23.24 15.34
N PHE A 295 25.63 -22.08 15.49
CA PHE A 295 26.96 -21.96 16.08
C PHE A 295 27.02 -22.54 17.50
N HIS A 296 26.04 -22.18 18.35
CA HIS A 296 25.91 -22.75 19.70
C HIS A 296 25.79 -24.30 19.65
N SER A 297 24.92 -24.83 18.80
CA SER A 297 24.71 -26.29 18.66
C SER A 297 25.95 -27.00 18.09
N ALA A 298 26.63 -26.40 17.13
CA ALA A 298 27.85 -26.96 16.53
C ALA A 298 28.99 -27.06 17.56
N TYR A 299 29.04 -26.13 18.51
CA TYR A 299 30.01 -26.18 19.61
C TYR A 299 29.81 -27.40 20.53
N ASP A 300 28.56 -27.79 20.81
CA ASP A 300 28.29 -29.03 21.55
C ASP A 300 28.81 -30.27 20.79
N GLY A 301 28.64 -30.28 19.46
CA GLY A 301 29.21 -31.30 18.58
C GLY A 301 30.74 -31.33 18.61
N LEU A 302 31.38 -30.14 18.65
CA LEU A 302 32.84 -30.02 18.76
C LEU A 302 33.35 -30.62 20.08
N ILE A 303 32.69 -30.35 21.20
CA ILE A 303 33.08 -30.93 22.51
C ILE A 303 33.02 -32.46 22.45
N ALA A 304 31.93 -33.03 21.92
CA ALA A 304 31.77 -34.46 21.79
C ALA A 304 32.88 -35.08 20.91
N GLU A 305 33.22 -34.43 19.80
CA GLU A 305 34.27 -34.87 18.89
C GLU A 305 35.67 -34.78 19.52
N VAL A 306 35.97 -33.72 20.28
CA VAL A 306 37.23 -33.61 21.04
C VAL A 306 37.35 -34.74 22.06
N HIS A 307 36.27 -35.07 22.78
CA HIS A 307 36.26 -36.19 23.72
C HIS A 307 36.50 -37.52 22.99
N ARG A 308 35.83 -37.76 21.87
CA ARG A 308 36.00 -38.96 21.04
C ARG A 308 37.44 -39.12 20.57
N ARG A 309 38.08 -38.04 20.10
CA ARG A 309 39.48 -38.05 19.64
C ARG A 309 40.45 -38.35 20.79
N ARG A 310 40.25 -37.75 21.97
CA ARG A 310 41.05 -38.06 23.16
C ARG A 310 40.90 -39.52 23.58
N GLN A 311 39.67 -40.07 23.53
CA GLN A 311 39.45 -41.48 23.84
C GLN A 311 40.16 -42.39 22.84
N ALA A 312 39.99 -42.16 21.53
CA ALA A 312 40.67 -42.93 20.50
C ALA A 312 42.19 -42.88 20.65
N GLN A 313 42.76 -41.71 20.97
CA GLN A 313 44.19 -41.58 21.23
C GLN A 313 44.63 -42.41 22.45
N ARG A 314 43.86 -42.40 23.55
CA ARG A 314 44.14 -43.25 24.71
C ARG A 314 44.07 -44.74 24.38
N ASP A 315 43.08 -45.17 23.60
CA ASP A 315 42.93 -46.56 23.20
C ASP A 315 44.09 -47.04 22.32
N ILE A 316 44.55 -46.17 21.40
CA ILE A 316 45.74 -46.42 20.57
C ILE A 316 46.98 -46.55 21.46
N LEU A 317 47.22 -45.59 22.37
CA LEU A 317 48.37 -45.62 23.27
C LEU A 317 48.35 -46.86 24.19
N ALA A 318 47.20 -47.21 24.75
CA ALA A 318 47.05 -48.42 25.56
C ALA A 318 47.36 -49.70 24.77
N THR A 319 46.94 -49.76 23.51
CA THR A 319 47.26 -50.89 22.62
C THR A 319 48.76 -50.95 22.32
N VAL A 320 49.40 -49.80 22.07
CA VAL A 320 50.85 -49.71 21.84
C VAL A 320 51.63 -50.17 23.08
N ASP A 321 51.22 -49.75 24.27
CA ASP A 321 51.87 -50.14 25.53
C ASP A 321 51.68 -51.63 25.83
N ASP A 322 50.50 -52.21 25.58
CA ASP A 322 50.27 -53.66 25.69
C ASP A 322 51.15 -54.45 24.71
N MET A 323 51.27 -54.00 23.46
CA MET A 323 52.15 -54.63 22.49
C MET A 323 53.63 -54.55 22.88
N ARG A 324 54.08 -53.40 23.42
CA ARG A 324 55.45 -53.25 23.94
C ARG A 324 55.70 -54.22 25.09
N ALA A 325 54.79 -54.28 26.07
CA ALA A 325 54.90 -55.20 27.21
C ALA A 325 54.95 -56.67 26.76
N ARG A 326 54.14 -57.04 25.74
CA ARG A 326 54.14 -58.39 25.16
C ARG A 326 55.44 -58.74 24.43
N LEU A 327 56.01 -57.79 23.67
CA LEU A 327 57.30 -57.98 23.00
C LEU A 327 58.44 -58.14 24.02
N ASP A 328 58.45 -57.32 25.08
CA ASP A 328 59.44 -57.43 26.15
C ASP A 328 59.34 -58.78 26.89
N ALA A 329 58.12 -59.25 27.17
CA ALA A 329 57.91 -60.56 27.79
C ALA A 329 58.44 -61.73 26.93
N LEU A 330 58.13 -61.74 25.62
CA LEU A 330 58.64 -62.77 24.69
C LEU A 330 60.17 -62.73 24.57
N HIS A 331 60.77 -61.54 24.57
CA HIS A 331 62.22 -61.38 24.55
C HIS A 331 62.87 -61.94 25.83
N MET A 332 62.28 -61.68 27.00
CA MET A 332 62.75 -62.24 28.27
C MET A 332 62.62 -63.76 28.33
N GLU A 333 61.52 -64.33 27.82
CA GLU A 333 61.30 -65.79 27.75
C GLU A 333 62.35 -66.48 26.85
N GLU A 334 62.64 -65.91 25.68
CA GLU A 334 63.68 -66.43 24.77
C GLU A 334 65.08 -66.32 25.38
N LEU A 335 65.40 -65.20 26.06
CA LEU A 335 66.65 -65.05 26.81
C LEU A 335 66.81 -66.14 27.87
N GLN A 336 65.76 -66.41 28.65
CA GLN A 336 65.76 -67.46 29.67
C GLN A 336 65.93 -68.85 29.05
N THR A 337 65.22 -69.12 27.94
CA THR A 337 65.27 -70.41 27.23
C THR A 337 66.66 -70.66 26.65
N ARG A 338 67.27 -69.67 25.99
CA ARG A 338 68.65 -69.75 25.50
C ARG A 338 69.66 -69.93 26.62
N ALA A 339 69.53 -69.18 27.71
CA ALA A 339 70.42 -69.32 28.86
C ALA A 339 70.34 -70.73 29.48
N ALA A 340 69.13 -71.27 29.64
CA ALA A 340 68.92 -72.63 30.14
C ALA A 340 69.49 -73.70 29.20
N PHE A 341 69.36 -73.50 27.88
CA PHE A 341 69.97 -74.38 26.88
C PHE A 341 71.50 -74.34 26.95
N VAL A 342 72.09 -73.14 27.00
CA VAL A 342 73.55 -72.97 27.11
C VAL A 342 74.08 -73.56 28.40
N ASP A 343 73.39 -73.40 29.53
CA ASP A 343 73.80 -73.98 30.81
C ASP A 343 73.75 -75.52 30.79
N LYS A 344 72.69 -76.09 30.23
CA LYS A 344 72.46 -77.54 30.20
C LYS A 344 73.33 -78.27 29.17
N ASP A 345 73.32 -77.78 27.93
CA ASP A 345 73.88 -78.49 26.77
C ASP A 345 75.15 -77.82 26.23
N GLY A 346 75.39 -76.54 26.54
CA GLY A 346 76.52 -75.76 26.05
C GLY A 346 77.92 -76.31 26.38
N PRO A 347 78.20 -76.86 27.58
CA PRO A 347 79.50 -77.46 27.89
C PRO A 347 79.86 -78.66 27.00
N TYR A 348 78.87 -79.29 26.37
CA TYR A 348 79.04 -80.46 25.51
C TYR A 348 79.07 -80.12 24.02
N LEU A 349 78.86 -78.85 23.65
CA LEU A 349 78.85 -78.38 22.27
C LEU A 349 80.15 -77.62 21.97
N PRO A 350 80.95 -78.08 20.99
CA PRO A 350 82.14 -77.33 20.60
C PRO A 350 81.73 -76.02 19.92
N SER A 351 82.48 -74.95 20.21
CA SER A 351 82.13 -73.56 19.86
C SER A 351 82.08 -73.26 18.37
N ASP A 352 82.61 -74.15 17.52
CA ASP A 352 82.64 -74.06 16.07
C ASP A 352 81.39 -74.65 15.39
N LEU A 353 80.57 -75.43 16.11
CA LEU A 353 79.37 -76.07 15.56
C LEU A 353 78.28 -75.06 15.19
N CYS A 354 78.11 -74.01 16.01
CA CYS A 354 77.16 -72.93 15.77
C CYS A 354 77.73 -71.61 16.33
N PRO A 355 78.39 -70.79 15.50
CA PRO A 355 79.07 -69.56 15.95
C PRO A 355 78.14 -68.54 16.61
N PHE A 356 76.85 -68.55 16.24
CA PHE A 356 75.84 -67.59 16.71
C PHE A 356 75.06 -68.09 17.93
N ILE A 357 75.42 -69.24 18.50
CA ILE A 357 74.67 -69.84 19.62
C ILE A 357 74.68 -68.99 20.89
N GLN A 358 75.64 -68.05 20.99
CA GLN A 358 75.74 -67.08 22.09
C GLN A 358 75.18 -65.69 21.74
N ASP A 359 74.70 -65.48 20.51
CA ASP A 359 74.15 -64.18 20.12
C ASP A 359 72.85 -63.89 20.90
N PRO A 360 72.67 -62.65 21.38
CA PRO A 360 71.43 -62.26 22.03
C PRO A 360 70.25 -62.36 21.04
N PRO A 361 69.04 -62.69 21.52
CA PRO A 361 67.87 -62.71 20.66
C PRO A 361 67.54 -61.30 20.14
N SER A 362 66.89 -61.24 18.98
CA SER A 362 66.46 -59.98 18.37
C SER A 362 65.52 -59.19 19.31
N ARG A 363 65.65 -57.86 19.32
CA ARG A 363 64.77 -56.94 20.05
C ARG A 363 63.97 -56.10 19.07
N PHE A 364 62.67 -55.99 19.30
CA PHE A 364 61.76 -55.17 18.50
C PHE A 364 61.30 -53.95 19.31
N VAL A 365 61.13 -52.80 18.64
CA VAL A 365 60.69 -51.53 19.26
C VAL A 365 59.52 -50.97 18.44
N ILE A 366 58.52 -50.44 19.13
CA ILE A 366 57.37 -49.75 18.50
C ILE A 366 57.56 -48.25 18.70
N GLU A 367 57.65 -47.50 17.60
CA GLU A 367 57.82 -46.04 17.57
C GLU A 367 56.60 -45.37 16.94
N GLU A 368 56.20 -44.23 17.49
CA GLU A 368 55.15 -43.39 16.92
C GLU A 368 55.73 -42.59 15.74
N ILE A 369 55.15 -42.75 14.56
CA ILE A 369 55.48 -41.92 13.40
C ILE A 369 54.58 -40.69 13.47
N ALA A 370 55.15 -39.57 13.95
CA ALA A 370 54.47 -38.29 13.90
C ALA A 370 54.40 -37.83 12.43
N ASP A 371 53.31 -38.14 11.75
CA ASP A 371 53.02 -37.49 10.47
C ASP A 371 52.72 -36.01 10.76
N ALA A 372 53.70 -35.17 10.47
CA ALA A 372 53.65 -33.71 10.58
C ALA A 372 52.76 -33.11 9.49
N GLY A 373 51.48 -33.46 9.51
CA GLY A 373 50.42 -32.80 8.78
C GLY A 373 49.33 -32.43 9.77
N ARG A 374 49.58 -31.42 10.62
CA ARG A 374 48.46 -30.68 11.23
C ARG A 374 47.58 -30.30 10.05
N PHE A 375 46.39 -30.89 9.93
CA PHE A 375 45.39 -30.43 8.97
C PHE A 375 45.17 -28.95 9.26
N ALA A 376 45.84 -28.11 8.47
CA ALA A 376 45.70 -26.69 8.52
C ALA A 376 44.23 -26.40 8.28
N SER A 377 43.64 -25.67 9.24
CA SER A 377 42.50 -24.79 9.07
C SER A 377 41.48 -25.25 8.02
N VAL A 378 40.37 -25.83 8.49
CA VAL A 378 39.12 -25.73 7.74
C VAL A 378 38.96 -24.25 7.41
N GLN A 379 39.10 -23.97 6.12
CA GLN A 379 39.10 -22.64 5.57
C GLN A 379 37.90 -21.90 6.13
N SER A 380 38.16 -20.73 6.70
CA SER A 380 37.23 -19.63 6.83
C SER A 380 36.27 -19.68 5.65
N HIS A 381 35.03 -20.10 5.89
CA HIS A 381 33.96 -19.85 4.96
C HIS A 381 33.89 -18.34 4.86
N GLU A 382 34.39 -17.83 3.75
CA GLU A 382 34.38 -16.42 3.41
C GLU A 382 33.01 -15.84 3.78
N THR A 383 33.06 -14.81 4.60
CA THR A 383 32.12 -13.69 4.61
C THR A 383 31.93 -13.19 3.18
N ARG A 384 31.12 -13.91 2.41
CA ARG A 384 30.70 -13.56 1.05
C ARG A 384 29.18 -13.60 0.96
N TYR A 385 28.56 -12.87 1.87
CA TYR A 385 27.24 -12.29 1.71
C TYR A 385 27.33 -10.92 2.40
N MET A 386 27.57 -9.85 1.63
CA MET A 386 27.43 -8.41 1.98
C MET A 386 28.24 -7.46 1.06
N LYS A 387 28.90 -7.95 0.01
CA LYS A 387 29.41 -7.10 -1.08
C LYS A 387 28.95 -7.64 -2.43
N ASP A 388 27.70 -7.37 -2.77
CA ASP A 388 27.27 -7.15 -4.16
C ASP A 388 25.81 -6.68 -4.13
N THR A 389 25.63 -5.38 -3.93
CA THR A 389 24.46 -4.60 -4.40
C THR A 389 24.83 -3.12 -4.29
N SER A 390 25.69 -2.70 -5.20
CA SER A 390 25.87 -1.29 -5.57
C SER A 390 26.03 -1.26 -7.08
N HIS A 391 24.90 -1.27 -7.76
CA HIS A 391 24.69 -0.59 -9.04
C HIS A 391 23.24 -0.13 -9.15
#